data_AF-A0A5B7KFV0-F1
#
_entry.id   AF-A0A5B7KFV0-F1
#
_cell.length_a   1.000
_cell.length_b   1.000
_cell.length_c   1.000
_cell.angle_alpha   90.00
_cell.angle_beta   90.00
_cell.angle_gamma   90.00
#
_symmetry.space_group_name_H-M   'P 1'
#
loop_
_entity.id
_entity.type
_entity.pdbx_description
1 polymer ?
#
loop_
_entity_poly.entity_id
_entity_poly.type
_entity_poly.pdbx_seq_one_letter_code
_entity_poly.pdbx_strand_id
1 'polypeptide(L)'
;MSVCKWVAIFKKEDTPGYKPRKKYPKKTSHCATNVIKRQLKYNPRVTARKIKESNPGLFGEVGLRTVSCRIHDLGYTSHHPVKKPLLTLNQRRRRIEFCKKYLQWDADKWLDIL
;
A
#
# COMPACT_ATOMS: atom_id res chain seq x y z
N MET A 1 14.40 36.93 3.74
CA MET A 1 14.28 36.53 5.16
C MET A 1 15.24 37.42 5.95
N SER A 2 14.78 38.12 6.98
CA SER A 2 15.61 39.06 7.75
C SER A 2 16.28 38.37 8.94
N VAL A 3 17.55 38.72 9.22
CA VAL A 3 18.38 38.21 10.32
C VAL A 3 17.67 38.35 11.68
N CYS A 4 16.95 39.47 11.90
CA CYS A 4 16.21 39.71 13.14
C CYS A 4 15.16 38.63 13.43
N LYS A 5 14.53 38.08 12.37
CA LYS A 5 13.53 37.02 12.49
C LYS A 5 14.14 35.69 12.89
N TRP A 6 15.36 35.38 12.42
CA TRP A 6 16.11 34.20 12.81
C TRP A 6 16.55 34.25 14.28
N VAL A 7 17.09 35.39 14.72
CA VAL A 7 17.48 35.61 16.12
C VAL A 7 16.29 35.44 17.07
N ALA A 8 15.11 35.92 16.70
CA ALA A 8 13.89 35.76 17.49
C ALA A 8 13.39 34.30 17.56
N ILE A 9 13.61 33.49 16.52
CA ILE A 9 13.23 32.07 16.51
C ILE A 9 14.25 31.25 17.32
N PHE A 10 15.54 31.52 17.15
CA PHE A 10 16.61 30.83 17.89
C PHE A 10 16.56 31.09 19.40
N LYS A 11 16.14 32.28 19.84
CA LYS A 11 15.90 32.57 21.26
C LYS A 11 14.73 31.78 21.88
N LYS A 12 13.85 31.17 21.07
CA LYS A 12 12.71 30.37 21.54
C LYS A 12 12.95 28.87 21.47
N GLU A 13 13.72 28.42 20.48
CA GLU A 13 14.05 27.01 20.24
C GLU A 13 15.56 26.91 19.94
N ASP A 14 16.28 26.05 20.65
CA ASP A 14 17.73 25.82 20.46
C ASP A 14 18.08 25.40 19.02
N THR A 15 17.13 24.78 18.30
CA THR A 15 17.31 24.40 16.89
C THR A 15 16.01 24.63 16.13
N PRO A 16 15.90 25.74 15.38
CA PRO A 16 14.69 26.07 14.63
C PRO A 16 14.30 24.99 13.62
N GLY A 17 13.17 24.33 13.86
CA GLY A 17 12.66 23.30 12.94
C GLY A 17 12.13 23.89 11.63
N TYR A 18 12.26 23.12 10.53
CA TYR A 18 11.63 23.49 9.26
C TYR A 18 10.10 23.37 9.36
N LYS A 19 9.38 24.47 9.12
CA LYS A 19 7.92 24.47 9.05
C LYS A 19 7.45 24.02 7.66
N PRO A 20 6.54 23.03 7.56
CA PRO A 20 6.04 22.58 6.26
C PRO A 20 5.28 23.71 5.56
N ARG A 21 5.53 23.87 4.25
CA ARG A 21 4.79 24.83 3.43
C ARG A 21 3.32 24.41 3.27
N LYS A 22 2.43 25.40 3.16
CA LYS A 22 1.01 25.18 2.83
C LYS A 22 0.90 24.41 1.51
N LYS A 23 0.14 23.32 1.52
CA LYS A 23 -0.11 22.50 0.33
C LYS A 23 -1.39 22.97 -0.38
N TYR A 24 -1.38 22.93 -1.71
CA TYR A 24 -2.58 23.15 -2.51
C TYR A 24 -3.55 21.97 -2.37
N PRO A 25 -4.87 22.21 -2.42
CA PRO A 25 -5.87 21.15 -2.37
C PRO A 25 -5.70 20.20 -3.56
N LYS A 26 -5.99 18.93 -3.34
CA LYS A 26 -5.92 17.88 -4.37
C LYS A 26 -7.09 18.07 -5.34
N LYS A 27 -6.87 17.81 -6.63
CA LYS A 27 -7.93 17.80 -7.67
C LYS A 27 -9.01 16.72 -7.47
N THR A 28 -8.73 15.73 -6.63
CA THR A 28 -9.62 14.59 -6.37
C THR A 28 -10.32 14.75 -5.04
N SER A 29 -11.62 14.49 -5.01
CA SER A 29 -12.42 14.52 -3.77
C SER A 29 -12.13 13.33 -2.86
N HIS A 30 -12.56 13.45 -1.59
CA HIS A 30 -12.50 12.35 -0.64
C HIS A 30 -13.37 11.16 -1.10
N CYS A 31 -14.55 11.43 -1.65
CA CYS A 31 -15.43 10.41 -2.24
C CYS A 31 -14.71 9.61 -3.34
N ALA A 32 -14.05 10.30 -4.28
CA ALA A 32 -13.29 9.67 -5.35
C ALA A 32 -12.18 8.74 -4.79
N THR A 33 -11.51 9.17 -3.73
CA THR A 33 -10.47 8.37 -3.07
C THR A 33 -11.06 7.10 -2.42
N ASN A 34 -12.24 7.20 -1.81
CA ASN A 34 -12.93 6.04 -1.23
C ASN A 34 -13.39 5.04 -2.30
N VAL A 35 -13.82 5.52 -3.47
CA VAL A 35 -14.16 4.66 -4.61
C VAL A 35 -12.94 3.87 -5.07
N ILE A 36 -11.77 4.51 -5.22
CA ILE A 36 -10.51 3.82 -5.55
C ILE A 36 -10.22 2.73 -4.52
N LYS A 37 -10.31 3.04 -3.23
CA LYS A 37 -10.06 2.10 -2.14
C LYS A 37 -11.00 0.89 -2.19
N ARG A 38 -12.29 1.10 -2.46
CA ARG A 38 -13.29 0.03 -2.57
C ARG A 38 -13.01 -0.89 -3.76
N GLN A 39 -12.72 -0.31 -4.93
CA GLN A 39 -12.43 -1.08 -6.14
C GLN A 39 -11.16 -1.92 -5.99
N LEU A 40 -10.10 -1.37 -5.40
CA LEU A 40 -8.86 -2.11 -5.16
C LEU A 40 -9.00 -3.22 -4.11
N LYS A 41 -9.83 -3.01 -3.08
CA LYS A 41 -10.15 -4.07 -2.11
C LYS A 41 -10.92 -5.22 -2.74
N TYR A 42 -11.87 -4.91 -3.63
CA TYR A 42 -12.66 -5.93 -4.32
C TYR A 42 -11.81 -6.71 -5.34
N ASN A 43 -11.04 -6.00 -6.16
CA ASN A 43 -10.13 -6.60 -7.14
C ASN A 43 -8.79 -5.85 -7.13
N PRO A 44 -7.75 -6.43 -6.49
CA PRO A 44 -6.43 -5.81 -6.40
C PRO A 44 -5.70 -5.67 -7.74
N ARG A 45 -6.16 -6.34 -8.81
CA ARG A 45 -5.53 -6.32 -10.13
C ARG A 45 -6.07 -5.23 -11.06
N VAL A 46 -7.03 -4.42 -10.61
CA VAL A 46 -7.62 -3.37 -11.43
C VAL A 46 -6.59 -2.28 -11.72
N THR A 47 -6.47 -1.91 -12.99
CA THR A 47 -5.54 -0.85 -13.42
C THR A 47 -6.14 0.54 -13.18
N ALA A 48 -5.26 1.54 -12.99
CA ALA A 48 -5.69 2.94 -12.85
C ALA A 48 -6.55 3.43 -14.03
N ARG A 49 -6.28 2.94 -15.24
CA ARG A 49 -7.08 3.21 -16.44
C ARG A 49 -8.51 2.69 -16.28
N LYS A 50 -8.67 1.43 -15.88
CA LYS A 50 -9.99 0.83 -15.69
C LYS A 50 -10.78 1.54 -14.59
N ILE A 51 -10.12 1.94 -13.49
CA ILE A 51 -10.73 2.74 -12.42
C ILE A 51 -11.28 4.07 -12.95
N LYS A 52 -10.52 4.77 -13.81
CA LYS A 52 -10.95 6.01 -14.44
C LYS A 52 -12.16 5.78 -15.36
N GLU A 53 -12.06 4.82 -16.27
CA GLU A 53 -13.12 4.50 -17.25
C GLU A 53 -14.42 4.05 -16.57
N SER A 54 -14.33 3.30 -15.47
CA SER A 54 -15.50 2.85 -14.72
C SER A 54 -16.20 3.95 -13.92
N ASN A 55 -15.57 5.11 -13.72
CA ASN A 55 -16.15 6.21 -12.94
C ASN A 55 -15.94 7.57 -13.63
N PRO A 56 -16.55 7.79 -14.80
CA PRO A 56 -16.35 9.03 -15.57
C PRO A 56 -16.78 10.28 -14.80
N GLY A 57 -17.85 10.21 -13.99
CA GLY A 57 -18.31 11.35 -13.19
C GLY A 57 -17.34 11.80 -12.09
N LEU A 58 -16.42 10.94 -11.66
CA LEU A 58 -15.43 11.27 -10.61
C LEU A 58 -14.04 11.59 -11.19
N PHE A 59 -13.70 11.02 -12.35
CA PHE A 59 -12.35 11.09 -12.91
C PHE A 59 -12.28 11.63 -14.35
N GLY A 60 -13.37 12.12 -14.94
CA GLY A 60 -13.41 12.63 -16.32
C GLY A 60 -12.29 13.65 -16.60
N GLU A 61 -12.29 14.74 -15.82
CA GLU A 61 -11.31 15.83 -15.87
C GLU A 61 -9.93 15.46 -15.30
N VAL A 62 -9.81 14.31 -14.65
CA VAL A 62 -8.60 13.91 -13.91
C VAL A 62 -7.71 13.05 -14.81
N GLY A 63 -6.46 13.48 -15.03
CA GLY A 63 -5.49 12.68 -15.79
C GLY A 63 -5.20 11.31 -15.16
N LEU A 64 -4.88 10.31 -15.99
CA LEU A 64 -4.56 8.94 -15.54
C LEU A 64 -3.46 8.90 -14.48
N ARG A 65 -2.42 9.73 -14.64
CA ARG A 65 -1.31 9.85 -13.68
C ARG A 65 -1.81 10.27 -12.29
N THR A 66 -2.80 11.15 -12.21
CA THR A 66 -3.38 11.57 -10.92
C THR A 66 -4.06 10.40 -10.23
N VAL A 67 -4.82 9.58 -10.95
CA VAL A 67 -5.45 8.36 -10.39
C VAL A 67 -4.38 7.41 -9.87
N SER A 68 -3.31 7.17 -10.64
CA SER A 68 -2.17 6.35 -10.21
C SER A 68 -1.47 6.91 -8.96
N CYS A 69 -1.22 8.22 -8.89
CA CYS A 69 -0.67 8.84 -7.68
C CYS A 69 -1.60 8.65 -6.47
N ARG A 70 -2.92 8.68 -6.65
CA ARG A 70 -3.87 8.43 -5.55
C ARG A 70 -3.85 6.99 -5.06
N ILE A 71 -3.65 6.03 -5.96
CA ILE A 71 -3.44 4.63 -5.61
C ILE A 71 -2.18 4.48 -4.73
N HIS A 72 -1.08 5.14 -5.11
CA HIS A 72 0.16 5.14 -4.35
C HIS A 72 0.04 5.89 -3.01
N ASP A 73 -0.61 7.05 -2.98
CA ASP A 73 -0.87 7.80 -1.73
C ASP A 73 -1.66 6.97 -0.71
N LEU A 74 -2.50 6.05 -1.18
CA LEU A 74 -3.27 5.11 -0.35
C LEU A 74 -2.44 3.91 0.15
N GLY A 75 -1.18 3.78 -0.27
CA GLY A 75 -0.28 2.70 0.10
C GLY A 75 -0.39 1.45 -0.77
N TYR A 76 -1.11 1.51 -1.89
CA TYR A 76 -1.21 0.37 -2.82
C TYR A 76 -0.06 0.38 -3.82
N THR A 77 0.53 -0.79 -4.02
CA THR A 77 1.62 -1.05 -4.96
C THR A 77 1.25 -2.17 -5.90
N SER A 78 1.77 -2.12 -7.12
CA SER A 78 1.63 -3.20 -8.10
C SER A 78 2.75 -4.21 -7.89
N HIS A 79 2.41 -5.50 -7.88
CA HIS A 79 3.36 -6.60 -7.79
C HIS A 79 3.01 -7.70 -8.80
N HIS A 80 4.04 -8.37 -9.32
CA HIS A 80 3.84 -9.56 -10.15
C HIS A 80 3.58 -10.79 -9.27
N PRO A 81 2.50 -11.56 -9.51
CA PRO A 81 2.27 -12.80 -8.78
C PRO A 81 3.33 -13.84 -9.14
N VAL A 82 3.84 -14.55 -8.14
CA VAL A 82 4.78 -15.67 -8.34
C VAL A 82 4.00 -16.92 -8.77
N LYS A 83 4.54 -17.67 -9.73
CA LYS A 83 3.99 -18.97 -10.16
C LYS A 83 4.03 -19.93 -8.98
N LYS A 84 2.86 -20.41 -8.53
CA LYS A 84 2.73 -21.43 -7.49
C LYS A 84 2.05 -22.66 -8.08
N PRO A 85 2.44 -23.89 -7.68
CA PRO A 85 1.75 -25.09 -8.13
C PRO A 85 0.29 -25.07 -7.67
N LEU A 86 -0.61 -25.52 -8.55
CA LEU A 86 -2.03 -25.65 -8.23
C LEU A 86 -2.22 -26.88 -7.32
N LEU A 87 -2.57 -26.63 -6.06
CA LEU A 87 -2.80 -27.70 -5.09
C LEU A 87 -4.26 -28.14 -5.10
N THR A 88 -4.49 -29.44 -5.19
CA THR A 88 -5.80 -30.04 -4.95
C THR A 88 -6.20 -29.93 -3.48
N LEU A 89 -7.49 -30.06 -3.18
CA LEU A 89 -7.99 -29.96 -1.80
C LEU A 89 -7.35 -31.01 -0.87
N ASN A 90 -7.18 -32.25 -1.36
CA ASN A 90 -6.51 -33.31 -0.62
C ASN A 90 -5.03 -33.00 -0.35
N GLN A 91 -4.30 -32.46 -1.34
CA GLN A 91 -2.90 -32.05 -1.16
C GLN A 91 -2.74 -30.94 -0.12
N ARG A 92 -3.65 -29.95 -0.10
CA ARG A 92 -3.65 -28.90 0.92
C ARG A 92 -3.87 -29.47 2.32
N ARG A 93 -4.85 -30.38 2.46
CA ARG A 93 -5.14 -31.04 3.73
C ARG A 93 -3.93 -31.81 4.27
N ARG A 94 -3.32 -32.67 3.44
CA ARG A 94 -2.13 -33.44 3.82
C ARG A 94 -0.95 -32.55 4.23
N ARG A 95 -0.72 -31.45 3.52
CA ARG A 95 0.32 -30.48 3.89
C ARG A 95 0.06 -29.86 5.26
N ILE A 96 -1.18 -29.46 5.54
CA ILE A 96 -1.54 -28.91 6.85
C ILE A 96 -1.40 -29.96 7.96
N GLU A 97 -1.86 -31.19 7.72
CA GLU A 97 -1.73 -32.30 8.67
C GLU A 97 -0.26 -32.61 8.96
N PHE A 98 0.59 -32.65 7.93
CA PHE A 98 2.04 -32.80 8.07
C PHE A 98 2.65 -31.68 8.93
N CYS A 99 2.37 -30.41 8.59
CA CYS A 99 2.89 -29.28 9.35
C CYS A 99 2.43 -29.29 10.81
N LYS A 100 1.18 -29.68 11.09
CA LYS A 100 0.67 -29.80 12.47
C LYS A 100 1.34 -30.93 13.24
N LYS A 101 1.50 -32.10 12.61
CA LYS A 101 2.11 -33.28 13.24
C LYS A 101 3.55 -33.02 13.67
N TYR A 102 4.29 -32.28 12.85
CA TYR A 102 5.72 -32.05 13.03
C TYR A 102 6.05 -30.61 13.47
N LEU A 103 5.07 -29.83 13.92
CA LEU A 103 5.27 -28.41 14.30
C LEU A 103 6.27 -28.27 15.46
N GLN A 104 6.25 -29.20 16.40
CA GLN A 104 7.08 -29.20 17.62
C GLN A 104 8.39 -29.98 17.45
N TRP A 105 8.72 -30.38 16.23
CA TRP A 105 9.95 -31.15 16.00
C TRP A 105 11.15 -30.22 15.97
N ASP A 106 12.16 -30.62 16.74
CA ASP A 106 13.44 -29.92 16.81
C ASP A 106 14.41 -30.45 15.75
N ALA A 107 15.48 -29.69 15.50
CA ALA A 107 16.46 -30.01 14.46
C ALA A 107 17.04 -31.44 14.60
N ASP A 108 17.29 -31.89 15.83
CA ASP A 108 17.83 -33.23 16.12
C ASP A 108 16.88 -34.35 15.69
N LYS A 109 15.56 -34.15 15.85
CA LYS A 109 14.55 -35.12 15.38
C LYS A 109 14.44 -35.18 13.87
N TRP A 110 14.78 -34.10 13.17
CA TRP A 110 14.83 -34.09 11.71
C TRP A 110 16.10 -34.76 11.19
N LEU A 111 17.23 -34.62 11.88
CA LEU A 111 18.50 -35.25 11.53
C LEU A 111 18.47 -36.78 11.64
N ASP A 112 17.69 -37.32 12.57
CA ASP A 112 17.52 -38.78 12.73
C ASP A 112 16.76 -39.44 11.56
N ILE A 113 16.04 -38.66 10.75
CA ILE A 113 15.19 -39.17 9.65
C ILE A 113 15.76 -38.86 8.26
N LEU A 114 16.67 -37.89 8.15
CA LEU A 114 17.33 -37.48 6.90
C LEU A 114 18.54 -38.37 6.59
#